data_AF-V5A0K2-F1
#
_entry.id   AF-V5A0K2-F1
#
_cell.length_a   1.000
_cell.length_b   1.000
_cell.length_c   1.000
_cell.angle_alpha   90.00
_cell.angle_beta   90.00
_cell.angle_gamma   90.00
#
_symmetry.space_group_name_H-M   'P 1'
#
loop_
_entity.id
_entity.type
_entity.pdbx_description
1 polymer ?
#
loop_
_entity_poly.entity_id
_entity_poly.type
_entity_poly.pdbx_seq_one_letter_code
_entity_poly.pdbx_strand_id
1 'polypeptide(L)'
;MPFTIDFLDDGRVLEWERTADGPVSTVREDYTPRFYVANHADDGDLTELQACYDRHPHIEATEFVDRRTGFRRSPERVLAVDVTHVEHIKPLARQARQLSAHPIGDLTCFNIDLSREFRYCVETESDPTPASELTTLELSVPLAETGNEVFSELTVGDTRITGSPTEIITAVERAVERHEPDVLVCSTSAIIPTLYELATSAGHTEFTLSRWPETKYQQLADQSTYSSYGRVGHSPARYNIPGRAIIDESNTFFYEETNLDGVIDLVSRSKKPLQELAWASIGNVLTAIQIVEAHDRDVLVPWNSWRHE
;
A
#
# COMPACT_ATOMS: atom_id res chain seq x y z
N MET A 1 0.79 3.14 -17.69
CA MET A 1 1.59 2.82 -16.50
C MET A 1 0.99 3.51 -15.30
N PRO A 2 0.49 2.76 -14.31
CA PRO A 2 -0.13 3.35 -13.14
C PRO A 2 0.91 3.98 -12.21
N PHE A 3 0.67 5.20 -11.73
CA PHE A 3 1.52 5.83 -10.71
C PHE A 3 1.04 5.55 -9.28
N THR A 4 -0.23 5.17 -9.13
CA THR A 4 -0.83 4.70 -7.87
C THR A 4 -1.93 3.70 -8.17
N ILE A 5 -2.14 2.78 -7.23
CA ILE A 5 -3.12 1.69 -7.33
C ILE A 5 -4.00 1.71 -6.07
N ASP A 6 -5.31 1.85 -6.25
CA ASP A 6 -6.25 1.85 -5.12
C ASP A 6 -7.02 0.55 -5.02
N PHE A 7 -7.33 0.15 -3.79
CA PHE A 7 -8.17 -1.00 -3.48
C PHE A 7 -9.49 -0.51 -2.91
N LEU A 8 -10.58 -0.84 -3.58
CA LEU A 8 -11.94 -0.57 -3.11
C LEU A 8 -12.40 -1.70 -2.18
N ASP A 9 -13.29 -1.36 -1.24
CA ASP A 9 -13.79 -2.31 -0.21
C ASP A 9 -14.50 -3.54 -0.80
N ASP A 10 -14.96 -3.44 -2.05
CA ASP A 10 -15.65 -4.51 -2.78
C ASP A 10 -14.72 -5.44 -3.57
N GLY A 11 -13.40 -5.25 -3.50
CA GLY A 11 -12.40 -6.08 -4.20
C GLY A 11 -11.90 -5.49 -5.51
N ARG A 12 -12.59 -4.49 -6.08
CA ARG A 12 -12.12 -3.83 -7.30
C ARG A 12 -10.82 -3.07 -7.04
N VAL A 13 -9.95 -3.09 -8.04
CA VAL A 13 -8.70 -2.32 -8.05
C VAL A 13 -8.81 -1.18 -9.06
N LEU A 14 -8.34 0.01 -8.69
CA LEU A 14 -8.22 1.15 -9.59
C LEU A 14 -6.75 1.37 -9.95
N GLU A 15 -6.44 1.33 -11.24
CA GLU A 15 -5.16 1.77 -11.76
C GLU A 15 -5.26 3.23 -12.21
N TRP A 16 -4.40 4.10 -11.67
CA TRP A 16 -4.38 5.51 -12.06
C TRP A 16 -3.16 5.82 -12.91
N GLU A 17 -3.38 6.23 -14.14
CA GLU A 17 -2.34 6.61 -15.08
C GLU A 17 -2.37 8.11 -15.35
N ARG A 18 -1.20 8.73 -15.50
CA ARG A 18 -1.10 10.13 -15.95
C ARG A 18 -1.00 10.19 -17.47
N THR A 19 -2.03 10.74 -18.11
CA THR A 19 -2.06 11.02 -19.55
C THR A 19 -1.80 12.50 -19.84
N ALA A 20 -1.68 12.86 -21.13
CA ALA A 20 -1.54 14.26 -21.54
C ALA A 20 -2.75 15.13 -21.16
N ASP A 21 -3.94 14.54 -21.05
CA ASP A 21 -5.18 15.22 -20.70
C ASP A 21 -5.49 15.18 -19.20
N GLY A 22 -4.60 14.58 -18.40
CA GLY A 22 -4.77 14.41 -16.96
C GLY A 22 -4.77 12.94 -16.51
N PRO A 23 -5.06 12.70 -15.22
CA PRO A 23 -5.14 11.38 -14.63
C PRO A 23 -6.38 10.63 -15.13
N VAL A 24 -6.22 9.36 -15.46
CA VAL A 24 -7.30 8.47 -15.88
C VAL A 24 -7.27 7.22 -15.02
N SER A 25 -8.44 6.77 -14.57
CA SER A 25 -8.57 5.51 -13.85
C SER A 25 -9.05 4.38 -14.76
N THR A 26 -8.50 3.18 -14.55
CA THR A 26 -9.00 1.92 -15.10
C THR A 26 -9.45 1.03 -13.95
N VAL A 27 -10.69 0.54 -14.02
CA VAL A 27 -11.23 -0.40 -13.03
C VAL A 27 -10.84 -1.82 -13.42
N ARG A 28 -10.31 -2.58 -12.47
CA ARG A 28 -9.95 -3.99 -12.59
C ARG A 28 -10.84 -4.80 -11.65
N GLU A 29 -11.67 -5.65 -12.24
CA GLU A 29 -12.67 -6.46 -11.52
C GLU A 29 -12.21 -7.91 -11.33
N ASP A 30 -11.18 -8.33 -12.06
CA ASP A 30 -10.69 -9.70 -12.17
C ASP A 30 -9.40 -9.98 -11.40
N TYR A 31 -8.93 -9.00 -10.61
CA TYR A 31 -7.73 -9.18 -9.79
C TYR A 31 -8.02 -9.95 -8.51
N THR A 32 -7.47 -11.15 -8.40
CA THR A 32 -7.60 -12.02 -7.23
C THR A 32 -6.22 -12.21 -6.57
N PRO A 33 -5.92 -11.49 -5.48
CA PRO A 33 -4.61 -11.60 -4.84
C PRO A 33 -4.33 -13.02 -4.35
N ARG A 34 -3.09 -13.47 -4.51
CA ARG A 34 -2.72 -14.89 -4.32
C ARG A 34 -1.70 -15.09 -3.22
N PHE A 35 -1.90 -16.11 -2.39
CA PHE A 35 -0.84 -16.65 -1.53
C PHE A 35 -0.66 -18.15 -1.71
N TYR A 36 0.39 -18.70 -1.08
CA TYR A 36 0.73 -20.10 -1.21
C TYR A 36 0.93 -20.75 0.14
N VAL A 37 0.60 -22.04 0.24
CA VAL A 37 0.86 -22.89 1.40
C VAL A 37 1.62 -24.13 0.97
N ALA A 38 2.75 -24.40 1.60
CA ALA A 38 3.47 -25.67 1.48
C ALA A 38 3.36 -26.47 2.77
N ASN A 39 3.36 -27.79 2.65
CA ASN A 39 3.47 -28.71 3.77
C ASN A 39 4.83 -29.43 3.67
N HIS A 40 5.67 -29.28 4.69
CA HIS A 40 7.01 -29.84 4.75
C HIS A 40 7.08 -31.17 5.53
N ALA A 41 5.95 -31.70 6.01
CA ALA A 41 5.90 -33.04 6.58
C ALA A 41 6.17 -34.12 5.51
N ASP A 42 6.71 -35.27 5.93
CA ASP A 42 6.80 -36.45 5.09
C ASP A 42 5.38 -36.85 4.63
N ASP A 43 5.17 -37.00 3.31
CA ASP A 43 3.86 -37.20 2.68
C ASP A 43 2.82 -36.08 3.01
N GLY A 44 3.29 -34.84 3.16
CA GLY A 44 2.46 -33.68 3.50
C GLY A 44 1.27 -33.46 2.56
N ASP A 45 0.08 -33.79 3.04
CA ASP A 45 -1.20 -33.55 2.36
C ASP A 45 -1.76 -32.17 2.72
N LEU A 46 -2.37 -31.50 1.74
CA LEU A 46 -3.08 -30.22 1.90
C LEU A 46 -4.55 -30.33 1.47
N THR A 47 -5.05 -31.52 1.15
CA THR A 47 -6.42 -31.74 0.64
C THR A 47 -7.48 -31.30 1.65
N GLU A 48 -7.28 -31.53 2.95
CA GLU A 48 -8.20 -31.07 3.99
C GLU A 48 -8.21 -29.54 4.11
N LEU A 49 -7.03 -28.91 4.04
CA LEU A 49 -6.91 -27.45 4.01
C LEU A 49 -7.61 -26.87 2.78
N GLN A 50 -7.39 -27.47 1.60
CA GLN A 50 -8.04 -27.08 0.37
C GLN A 50 -9.57 -27.12 0.51
N ALA A 51 -10.11 -28.25 1.00
CA ALA A 51 -11.55 -28.40 1.20
C ALA A 51 -12.13 -27.39 2.21
N CYS A 52 -11.33 -26.94 3.19
CA CYS A 52 -11.71 -25.85 4.08
C CYS A 52 -11.74 -24.50 3.37
N TYR A 53 -10.73 -24.20 2.55
CA TYR A 53 -10.68 -22.96 1.78
C TYR A 53 -11.75 -22.88 0.69
N ASP A 54 -12.05 -23.99 -0.01
CA ASP A 54 -13.09 -24.03 -1.05
C ASP A 54 -14.50 -23.70 -0.53
N ARG A 55 -14.72 -23.77 0.79
CA ARG A 55 -15.99 -23.40 1.44
C ARG A 55 -15.96 -22.01 2.07
N HIS A 56 -14.83 -21.32 2.02
CA HIS A 56 -14.63 -20.06 2.72
C HIS A 56 -15.10 -18.87 1.86
N PRO A 57 -15.91 -17.94 2.38
CA PRO A 57 -16.55 -16.88 1.58
C PRO A 57 -15.58 -15.83 0.98
N HIS A 58 -14.34 -15.79 1.46
CA HIS A 58 -13.28 -14.89 0.98
C HIS A 58 -12.23 -15.57 0.10
N ILE A 59 -12.49 -16.82 -0.31
CA ILE A 59 -11.65 -17.57 -1.25
C ILE A 59 -12.36 -17.57 -2.59
N GLU A 60 -11.66 -17.13 -3.63
CA GLU A 60 -12.14 -17.17 -5.00
C GLU A 60 -11.85 -18.54 -5.62
N ALA A 61 -10.61 -19.01 -5.46
CA ALA A 61 -10.16 -20.29 -6.01
C ALA A 61 -9.01 -20.88 -5.19
N THR A 62 -8.87 -22.20 -5.29
CA THR A 62 -7.67 -22.90 -4.83
C THR A 62 -7.19 -23.87 -5.90
N GLU A 63 -5.88 -24.01 -6.03
CA GLU A 63 -5.30 -24.98 -6.96
C GLU A 63 -3.95 -25.49 -6.46
N PHE A 64 -3.63 -26.73 -6.83
CA PHE A 64 -2.29 -27.26 -6.61
C PHE A 64 -1.38 -26.89 -7.77
N VAL A 65 -0.24 -26.29 -7.46
CA VAL A 65 0.77 -25.86 -8.44
C VAL A 65 2.16 -26.27 -7.98
N ASP A 66 3.07 -26.44 -8.94
CA ASP A 66 4.49 -26.64 -8.63
C ASP A 66 5.19 -25.27 -8.54
N ARG A 67 5.86 -25.01 -7.41
CA ARG A 67 6.61 -23.78 -7.16
C ARG A 67 7.87 -24.05 -6.35
N ARG A 68 8.88 -23.19 -6.48
CA ARG A 68 10.10 -23.30 -5.68
C ARG A 68 9.90 -22.56 -4.36
N THR A 69 10.03 -23.24 -3.23
CA THR A 69 9.95 -22.63 -1.90
C THR A 69 11.27 -22.01 -1.43
N GLY A 70 12.30 -22.04 -2.29
CA GLY A 70 13.56 -21.33 -2.10
C GLY A 70 14.51 -21.49 -3.29
N PHE A 71 15.49 -20.59 -3.42
CA PHE A 71 16.42 -20.54 -4.55
C PHE A 71 17.24 -21.81 -4.81
N ARG A 72 17.42 -22.66 -3.79
CA ARG A 72 18.18 -23.92 -3.88
C ARG A 72 17.30 -25.16 -3.87
N ARG A 73 15.99 -25.00 -3.82
CA ARG A 73 15.03 -26.10 -3.84
C ARG A 73 14.54 -26.33 -5.27
N SER A 74 14.25 -27.58 -5.60
CA SER A 74 13.45 -27.92 -6.78
C SER A 74 12.00 -27.44 -6.57
N PRO A 75 11.22 -27.26 -7.63
CA PRO A 75 9.78 -27.07 -7.48
C PRO A 75 9.17 -28.21 -6.65
N GLU A 76 8.28 -27.85 -5.73
CA GLU A 76 7.46 -28.77 -4.96
C GLU A 76 5.99 -28.37 -5.07
N ARG A 77 5.12 -29.33 -4.81
CA ARG A 77 3.67 -29.11 -4.91
C ARG A 77 3.21 -28.27 -3.73
N VAL A 78 2.60 -27.13 -4.03
CA VAL A 78 2.03 -26.19 -3.04
C VAL A 78 0.57 -25.92 -3.36
N LEU A 79 -0.20 -25.48 -2.37
CA LEU A 79 -1.55 -24.98 -2.56
C LEU A 79 -1.50 -23.48 -2.83
N ALA A 80 -1.87 -23.06 -4.04
CA ALA A 80 -2.16 -21.67 -4.35
C ALA A 80 -3.60 -21.34 -3.91
N VAL A 81 -3.76 -20.15 -3.35
CA VAL A 81 -5.01 -19.69 -2.74
C VAL A 81 -5.27 -18.27 -3.22
N ASP A 82 -6.28 -18.12 -4.08
CA ASP A 82 -6.79 -16.85 -4.57
C ASP A 82 -7.87 -16.33 -3.63
N VAL A 83 -7.75 -15.08 -3.21
CA VAL A 83 -8.67 -14.47 -2.26
C VAL A 83 -9.43 -13.32 -2.90
N THR A 84 -10.60 -13.02 -2.36
CA THR A 84 -11.50 -12.00 -2.93
C THR A 84 -11.01 -10.55 -2.69
N HIS A 85 -10.11 -10.34 -1.73
CA HIS A 85 -9.58 -9.02 -1.39
C HIS A 85 -8.22 -9.13 -0.68
N VAL A 86 -7.29 -8.21 -0.96
CA VAL A 86 -5.90 -8.24 -0.44
C VAL A 86 -5.82 -8.30 1.09
N GLU A 87 -6.75 -7.66 1.78
CA GLU A 87 -6.86 -7.67 3.25
C GLU A 87 -7.17 -9.05 3.84
N HIS A 88 -7.71 -9.98 3.05
CA HIS A 88 -8.01 -11.33 3.52
C HIS A 88 -6.79 -12.27 3.51
N ILE A 89 -5.71 -11.91 2.79
CA ILE A 89 -4.49 -12.74 2.71
C ILE A 89 -3.96 -13.11 4.10
N LYS A 90 -3.70 -12.11 4.95
CA LYS A 90 -3.06 -12.34 6.26
C LYS A 90 -3.97 -13.07 7.25
N PRO A 91 -5.27 -12.72 7.40
CA PRO A 91 -6.21 -13.53 8.19
C PRO A 91 -6.31 -14.99 7.73
N LEU A 92 -6.42 -15.24 6.43
CA LEU A 92 -6.54 -16.60 5.88
C LEU A 92 -5.27 -17.43 6.04
N ALA A 93 -4.10 -16.81 5.85
CA ALA A 93 -2.82 -17.48 6.10
C ALA A 93 -2.61 -17.81 7.59
N ARG A 94 -3.11 -16.98 8.51
CA ARG A 94 -3.14 -17.31 9.96
C ARG A 94 -4.05 -18.49 10.25
N GLN A 95 -5.22 -18.54 9.62
CA GLN A 95 -6.16 -19.64 9.78
C GLN A 95 -5.57 -20.98 9.33
N ALA A 96 -4.74 -20.98 8.27
CA ALA A 96 -4.02 -22.19 7.82
C ALA A 96 -3.24 -22.85 8.97
N ARG A 97 -2.59 -22.05 9.82
CA ARG A 97 -1.77 -22.49 10.95
C ARG A 97 -2.58 -22.95 12.17
N GLN A 98 -3.92 -22.80 12.15
CA GLN A 98 -4.81 -23.15 13.26
C GLN A 98 -5.53 -24.48 13.08
N LEU A 99 -5.40 -25.13 11.91
CA LEU A 99 -6.00 -26.44 11.68
C LEU A 99 -5.23 -27.51 12.46
N SER A 100 -5.95 -28.24 13.31
CA SER A 100 -5.41 -29.29 14.20
C SER A 100 -4.81 -30.50 13.47
N ALA A 101 -5.05 -30.62 12.16
CA ALA A 101 -4.53 -31.70 11.32
C ALA A 101 -3.01 -31.61 11.08
N HIS A 102 -2.40 -30.44 11.30
CA HIS A 102 -0.97 -30.23 11.08
C HIS A 102 -0.28 -29.69 12.35
N PRO A 103 0.79 -30.35 12.83
CA PRO A 103 1.65 -29.80 13.87
C PRO A 103 2.12 -28.37 13.56
N ILE A 104 2.27 -27.55 14.60
CA ILE A 104 2.84 -26.20 14.47
C ILE A 104 4.28 -26.31 13.96
N GLY A 105 4.50 -25.98 12.69
CA GLY A 105 5.83 -25.96 12.07
C GLY A 105 5.89 -26.63 10.69
N ASP A 106 4.93 -27.49 10.36
CA ASP A 106 4.94 -28.23 9.09
C ASP A 106 4.40 -27.39 7.93
N LEU A 107 3.53 -26.41 8.22
CA LEU A 107 2.97 -25.50 7.22
C LEU A 107 3.75 -24.20 7.13
N THR A 108 4.21 -23.89 5.91
CA THR A 108 4.78 -22.59 5.56
C THR A 108 3.86 -21.87 4.59
N CYS A 109 3.55 -20.61 4.88
CA CYS A 109 2.85 -19.74 3.94
C CYS A 109 3.85 -18.82 3.26
N PHE A 110 3.59 -18.49 2.00
CA PHE A 110 4.45 -17.63 1.17
C PHE A 110 3.66 -16.50 0.55
N ASN A 111 4.39 -15.45 0.16
CA ASN A 111 3.88 -14.22 -0.43
C ASN A 111 2.72 -13.66 0.41
N ILE A 112 2.93 -13.48 1.72
CA ILE A 112 1.90 -12.96 2.64
C ILE A 112 2.09 -11.47 2.90
N ASP A 113 3.28 -11.08 3.37
CA ASP A 113 3.57 -9.70 3.81
C ASP A 113 4.03 -8.78 2.66
N LEU A 114 3.47 -8.98 1.46
CA LEU A 114 3.58 -8.01 0.38
C LEU A 114 2.62 -6.85 0.66
N SER A 115 3.09 -5.61 0.55
CA SER A 115 2.22 -4.44 0.62
C SER A 115 1.29 -4.39 -0.60
N ARG A 116 0.14 -3.71 -0.48
CA ARG A 116 -1.01 -3.87 -1.37
C ARG A 116 -0.68 -3.56 -2.83
N GLU A 117 -0.11 -2.39 -3.10
CA GLU A 117 0.19 -1.95 -4.47
C GLU A 117 1.39 -2.71 -5.03
N PHE A 118 2.42 -2.95 -4.21
CA PHE A 118 3.56 -3.77 -4.62
C PHE A 118 3.16 -5.21 -4.97
N ARG A 119 2.24 -5.82 -4.21
CA ARG A 119 1.67 -7.12 -4.54
C ARG A 119 1.04 -7.08 -5.92
N TYR A 120 0.17 -6.09 -6.15
CA TYR A 120 -0.51 -5.94 -7.44
C TYR A 120 0.49 -5.87 -8.58
N CYS A 121 1.51 -5.01 -8.47
CA CYS A 121 2.57 -4.89 -9.48
C CYS A 121 3.33 -6.19 -9.72
N VAL A 122 3.70 -6.91 -8.66
CA VAL A 122 4.41 -8.19 -8.79
C VAL A 122 3.52 -9.26 -9.44
N GLU A 123 2.27 -9.40 -9.01
CA GLU A 123 1.37 -10.47 -9.51
C GLU A 123 0.84 -10.21 -10.91
N THR A 124 0.73 -8.94 -11.32
CA THR A 124 0.25 -8.56 -12.66
C THR A 124 1.38 -8.19 -13.62
N GLU A 125 2.64 -8.27 -13.17
CA GLU A 125 3.82 -7.79 -13.89
C GLU A 125 3.71 -6.31 -14.33
N SER A 126 2.85 -5.54 -13.65
CA SER A 126 2.64 -4.13 -13.92
C SER A 126 3.85 -3.30 -13.46
N ASP A 127 4.37 -2.45 -14.34
CA ASP A 127 5.43 -1.52 -13.97
C ASP A 127 4.83 -0.18 -13.44
N PRO A 128 5.09 0.17 -12.17
CA PRO A 128 4.50 1.35 -11.55
C PRO A 128 5.27 2.64 -11.82
N THR A 129 6.22 2.63 -12.76
CA THR A 129 6.98 3.83 -13.13
C THR A 129 6.07 4.78 -13.93
N PRO A 130 5.84 6.02 -13.45
CA PRO A 130 5.04 6.99 -14.19
C PRO A 130 5.63 7.24 -15.58
N ALA A 131 4.77 7.22 -16.61
CA ALA A 131 5.19 7.47 -17.99
C ALA A 131 5.35 8.97 -18.33
N SER A 132 4.83 9.84 -17.47
CA SER A 132 4.85 11.30 -17.61
C SER A 132 5.21 11.94 -16.27
N GLU A 133 5.66 13.19 -16.29
CA GLU A 133 5.89 13.97 -15.07
C GLU A 133 4.59 14.09 -14.25
N LEU A 134 4.72 13.87 -12.94
CA LEU A 134 3.61 13.99 -12.00
C LEU A 134 3.53 15.42 -11.46
N THR A 135 2.31 15.93 -11.32
CA THR A 135 2.09 17.24 -10.68
C THR A 135 2.02 17.09 -9.17
N THR A 136 2.56 18.08 -8.45
CA THR A 136 2.55 18.09 -6.98
C THR A 136 1.77 19.27 -6.43
N LEU A 137 1.22 19.11 -5.22
CA LEU A 137 0.72 20.21 -4.41
C LEU A 137 1.24 20.01 -2.97
N GLU A 138 1.94 21.02 -2.47
CA GLU A 138 2.43 21.03 -1.09
C GLU A 138 1.32 21.49 -0.13
N LEU A 139 1.14 20.75 0.96
CA LEU A 139 0.26 21.09 2.07
C LEU A 139 1.08 21.04 3.36
N SER A 140 1.30 22.19 3.98
CA SER A 140 2.21 22.29 5.12
C SER A 140 1.56 23.03 6.28
N VAL A 141 1.60 22.42 7.47
CA VAL A 141 1.24 23.06 8.73
C VAL A 141 2.49 23.40 9.55
N PRO A 142 2.50 24.53 10.28
CA PRO A 142 3.57 24.83 11.23
C PRO A 142 3.72 23.73 12.29
N LEU A 143 4.93 23.53 12.82
CA LEU A 143 5.17 22.53 13.88
C LEU A 143 4.29 22.73 15.12
N ALA A 144 3.92 23.99 15.41
CA ALA A 144 3.01 24.33 16.52
C ALA A 144 1.57 23.84 16.31
N GLU A 145 1.20 23.53 15.06
CA GLU A 145 -0.09 23.00 14.66
C GLU A 145 -0.07 21.49 14.45
N THR A 146 1.12 20.87 14.41
CA THR A 146 1.28 19.43 14.23
C THR A 146 0.68 18.67 15.43
N GLY A 147 -0.32 17.82 15.15
CA GLY A 147 -1.01 17.03 16.16
C GLY A 147 -2.22 17.72 16.80
N ASN A 148 -2.58 18.93 16.36
CA ASN A 148 -3.83 19.58 16.74
C ASN A 148 -5.00 19.02 15.92
N GLU A 149 -6.19 18.96 16.54
CA GLU A 149 -7.45 18.58 15.87
C GLU A 149 -7.98 19.71 14.95
N VAL A 150 -7.43 20.92 15.05
CA VAL A 150 -7.84 22.10 14.29
C VAL A 150 -6.60 22.91 13.95
N PHE A 151 -6.45 23.29 12.68
CA PHE A 151 -5.42 24.23 12.23
C PHE A 151 -5.98 25.66 12.19
N SER A 152 -5.25 26.62 12.76
CA SER A 152 -5.50 28.04 12.52
C SER A 152 -4.75 28.57 11.28
N GLU A 153 -3.82 27.76 10.76
CA GLU A 153 -2.93 28.10 9.69
C GLU A 153 -2.53 26.87 8.86
N LEU A 154 -2.53 27.04 7.53
CA LEU A 154 -2.07 26.05 6.56
C LEU A 154 -1.38 26.78 5.40
N THR A 155 -0.26 26.25 4.93
CA THR A 155 0.39 26.68 3.69
C THR A 155 0.00 25.72 2.57
N VAL A 156 -0.47 26.27 1.44
CA VAL A 156 -0.85 25.54 0.24
C VAL A 156 0.02 26.01 -0.92
N GLY A 157 0.95 25.18 -1.37
CA GLY A 157 2.07 25.61 -2.21
C GLY A 157 2.81 26.78 -1.54
N ASP A 158 2.99 27.89 -2.25
CA ASP A 158 3.65 29.09 -1.71
C ASP A 158 2.72 30.02 -0.90
N THR A 159 1.44 29.66 -0.73
CA THR A 159 0.45 30.57 -0.15
C THR A 159 0.09 30.16 1.28
N ARG A 160 0.50 30.98 2.25
CA ARG A 160 0.08 30.84 3.65
C ARG A 160 -1.35 31.35 3.83
N ILE A 161 -2.20 30.50 4.38
CA ILE A 161 -3.59 30.79 4.73
C ILE A 161 -3.70 30.79 6.26
N THR A 162 -4.19 31.88 6.82
CA THR A 162 -4.49 32.00 8.25
C THR A 162 -5.93 32.46 8.37
N GLY A 163 -6.74 31.75 9.15
CA GLY A 163 -8.15 32.10 9.27
C GLY A 163 -9.03 31.00 9.82
N SER A 164 -10.32 31.14 9.56
CA SER A 164 -11.34 30.17 9.92
C SER A 164 -11.20 28.84 9.15
N PRO A 165 -11.74 27.73 9.68
CA PRO A 165 -11.81 26.46 8.95
C PRO A 165 -12.39 26.60 7.53
N THR A 166 -13.43 27.41 7.36
CA THR A 166 -14.04 27.70 6.04
C THR A 166 -13.03 28.31 5.06
N GLU A 167 -12.21 29.26 5.50
CA GLU A 167 -11.21 29.92 4.65
C GLU A 167 -10.09 28.96 4.25
N ILE A 168 -9.62 28.12 5.18
CA ILE A 168 -8.61 27.09 4.93
C ILE A 168 -9.13 26.06 3.92
N ILE A 169 -10.32 25.49 4.16
CA ILE A 169 -10.91 24.47 3.29
C ILE A 169 -11.19 25.02 1.89
N THR A 170 -11.76 26.22 1.80
CA THR A 170 -12.00 26.87 0.50
C THR A 170 -10.70 27.09 -0.27
N ALA A 171 -9.60 27.44 0.42
CA ALA A 171 -8.30 27.62 -0.22
C ALA A 171 -7.72 26.28 -0.72
N VAL A 172 -7.83 25.21 0.07
CA VAL A 172 -7.39 23.86 -0.33
C VAL A 172 -8.19 23.34 -1.51
N GLU A 173 -9.54 23.42 -1.47
CA GLU A 173 -10.41 23.01 -2.58
C GLU A 173 -10.01 23.70 -3.88
N ARG A 174 -9.90 25.05 -3.85
CA ARG A 174 -9.50 25.83 -5.02
C ARG A 174 -8.11 25.47 -5.53
N ALA A 175 -7.18 25.16 -4.65
CA ALA A 175 -5.83 24.78 -5.05
C ALA A 175 -5.81 23.38 -5.69
N VAL A 176 -6.52 22.41 -5.12
CA VAL A 176 -6.64 21.05 -5.65
C VAL A 176 -7.36 21.05 -6.98
N GLU A 177 -8.46 21.78 -7.12
CA GLU A 177 -9.19 21.94 -8.39
C GLU A 177 -8.35 22.60 -9.47
N ARG A 178 -7.56 23.62 -9.10
CA ARG A 178 -6.74 24.38 -10.07
C ARG A 178 -5.52 23.60 -10.56
N HIS A 179 -4.81 22.94 -9.66
CA HIS A 179 -3.53 22.29 -9.97
C HIS A 179 -3.67 20.82 -10.32
N GLU A 180 -4.79 20.20 -9.92
CA GLU A 180 -5.10 18.80 -10.13
C GLU A 180 -3.90 17.85 -9.81
N PRO A 181 -3.36 17.91 -8.58
CA PRO A 181 -2.07 17.29 -8.23
C PRO A 181 -2.11 15.76 -8.24
N ASP A 182 -1.17 15.10 -8.90
CA ASP A 182 -1.00 13.64 -8.79
C ASP A 182 -0.44 13.22 -7.43
N VAL A 183 0.37 14.09 -6.83
CA VAL A 183 1.04 13.87 -5.56
C VAL A 183 0.70 14.99 -4.57
N LEU A 184 0.23 14.63 -3.39
CA LEU A 184 0.13 15.54 -2.26
C LEU A 184 1.39 15.40 -1.42
N VAL A 185 2.19 16.47 -1.37
CA VAL A 185 3.38 16.55 -0.51
C VAL A 185 2.97 17.22 0.78
N CYS A 186 2.84 16.44 1.84
CA CYS A 186 2.34 16.89 3.13
C CYS A 186 3.49 17.01 4.13
N SER A 187 3.55 18.12 4.88
CA SER A 187 4.53 18.22 5.98
C SER A 187 4.31 17.16 7.07
N THR A 188 3.06 16.69 7.21
CA THR A 188 2.68 15.47 7.94
C THR A 188 1.43 14.85 7.32
N SER A 189 1.34 13.52 7.28
CA SER A 189 0.14 12.83 6.78
C SER A 189 -1.13 13.14 7.60
N ALA A 190 -0.99 13.58 8.85
CA ALA A 190 -2.09 13.96 9.73
C ALA A 190 -2.91 15.14 9.19
N ILE A 191 -2.38 15.93 8.25
CA ILE A 191 -3.13 16.99 7.57
C ILE A 191 -4.39 16.43 6.91
N ILE A 192 -4.35 15.21 6.37
CA ILE A 192 -5.46 14.61 5.63
C ILE A 192 -6.72 14.47 6.50
N PRO A 193 -6.73 13.67 7.58
CA PRO A 193 -7.92 13.56 8.43
C PRO A 193 -8.34 14.91 9.02
N THR A 194 -7.39 15.77 9.43
CA THR A 194 -7.73 17.08 10.00
C THR A 194 -8.44 18.00 8.99
N LEU A 195 -8.08 17.98 7.70
CA LEU A 195 -8.82 18.72 6.68
C LEU A 195 -10.27 18.23 6.54
N TYR A 196 -10.52 16.92 6.65
CA TYR A 196 -11.89 16.38 6.64
C TYR A 196 -12.70 16.78 7.89
N GLU A 197 -12.05 16.84 9.05
CA GLU A 197 -12.67 17.31 10.31
C GLU A 197 -12.98 18.82 10.26
N LEU A 198 -12.05 19.62 9.73
CA LEU A 198 -12.25 21.06 9.50
C LEU A 198 -13.37 21.32 8.50
N ALA A 199 -13.44 20.57 7.39
CA ALA A 199 -14.50 20.68 6.41
C ALA A 199 -15.88 20.36 7.02
N THR A 200 -15.96 19.29 7.81
CA THR A 200 -17.18 18.92 8.53
C THR A 200 -17.62 20.03 9.48
N SER A 201 -16.67 20.60 10.25
CA SER A 201 -16.92 21.69 11.19
C SER A 201 -17.33 23.00 10.51
N ALA A 202 -16.86 23.22 9.28
CA ALA A 202 -17.19 24.37 8.44
C ALA A 202 -18.49 24.19 7.64
N GLY A 203 -19.11 23.00 7.66
CA GLY A 203 -20.30 22.68 6.87
C GLY A 203 -20.02 22.34 5.40
N HIS A 204 -18.77 22.05 5.02
CA HIS A 204 -18.36 21.61 3.68
C HIS A 204 -18.45 20.08 3.57
N THR A 205 -19.67 19.54 3.48
CA THR A 205 -19.87 18.07 3.47
C THR A 205 -19.32 17.38 2.23
N GLU A 206 -19.26 18.11 1.11
CA GLU A 206 -18.77 17.62 -0.19
C GLU A 206 -17.25 17.75 -0.35
N PHE A 207 -16.54 18.30 0.64
CA PHE A 207 -15.08 18.36 0.60
C PHE A 207 -14.50 16.97 0.37
N THR A 208 -13.62 16.87 -0.63
CA THR A 208 -12.87 15.67 -0.95
C THR A 208 -11.53 16.02 -1.59
N LEU A 209 -10.49 15.31 -1.16
CA LEU A 209 -9.20 15.28 -1.85
C LEU A 209 -9.15 14.15 -2.88
N SER A 210 -10.06 13.18 -2.80
CA SER A 210 -10.09 11.99 -3.66
C SER A 210 -10.55 12.31 -5.08
N ARG A 211 -9.96 11.61 -6.05
CA ARG A 211 -10.47 11.57 -7.44
C ARG A 211 -11.58 10.52 -7.61
N TRP A 212 -11.78 9.63 -6.62
CA TRP A 212 -12.86 8.65 -6.61
C TRP A 212 -14.06 9.13 -5.77
N PRO A 213 -15.27 9.23 -6.35
CA PRO A 213 -16.41 9.87 -5.67
C PRO A 213 -16.93 9.09 -4.46
N GLU A 214 -16.77 7.75 -4.44
CA GLU A 214 -17.33 6.89 -3.40
C GLU A 214 -16.47 6.84 -2.14
N THR A 215 -15.23 7.34 -2.20
CA THR A 215 -14.24 7.19 -1.13
C THR A 215 -13.47 8.48 -0.94
N LYS A 216 -13.57 9.08 0.27
CA LYS A 216 -12.89 10.33 0.63
C LYS A 216 -11.39 10.12 0.89
N TYR A 217 -11.07 9.24 1.82
CA TYR A 217 -9.73 8.78 2.13
C TYR A 217 -9.82 7.45 2.88
N GLN A 218 -8.72 6.72 2.96
CA GLN A 218 -8.62 5.48 3.75
C GLN A 218 -7.47 5.59 4.73
N GLN A 219 -7.59 5.00 5.91
CA GLN A 219 -6.47 4.81 6.82
C GLN A 219 -5.90 3.40 6.61
N LEU A 220 -4.68 3.33 6.07
CA LEU A 220 -3.99 2.07 5.75
C LEU A 220 -3.30 1.45 6.96
N ALA A 221 -2.83 2.29 7.88
CA ALA A 221 -2.19 1.86 9.12
C ALA A 221 -2.38 2.89 10.22
N ASP A 222 -2.47 2.42 11.46
CA ASP A 222 -2.40 3.28 12.64
C ASP A 222 -0.96 3.70 12.94
N GLN A 223 -0.81 4.75 13.74
CA GLN A 223 0.49 5.14 14.27
C GLN A 223 1.07 4.01 15.14
N SER A 224 2.39 3.84 15.05
CA SER A 224 3.07 2.80 15.81
C SER A 224 4.47 3.21 16.20
N THR A 225 4.97 2.59 17.25
CA THR A 225 6.34 2.78 17.74
C THR A 225 7.15 1.55 17.39
N TYR A 226 8.36 1.72 16.86
CA TYR A 226 9.26 0.63 16.53
C TYR A 226 10.64 0.85 17.15
N SER A 227 11.35 -0.23 17.45
CA SER A 227 12.73 -0.17 17.94
C SER A 227 13.67 -0.64 16.85
N SER A 228 14.57 0.23 16.40
CA SER A 228 15.60 -0.09 15.40
C SER A 228 16.96 0.35 15.92
N TYR A 229 17.94 -0.58 15.93
CA TYR A 229 19.29 -0.34 16.43
C TYR A 229 19.35 0.32 17.82
N GLY A 230 18.47 -0.12 18.73
CA GLY A 230 18.40 0.42 20.10
C GLY A 230 17.79 1.82 20.22
N ARG A 231 17.31 2.42 19.12
CA ARG A 231 16.52 3.65 19.10
C ARG A 231 15.05 3.33 18.93
N VAL A 232 14.20 4.02 19.70
CA VAL A 232 12.75 4.00 19.54
C VAL A 232 12.39 5.05 18.49
N GLY A 233 11.90 4.60 17.34
CA GLY A 233 11.31 5.42 16.30
C GLY A 233 9.78 5.39 16.36
N HIS A 234 9.15 6.37 15.73
CA HIS A 234 7.70 6.48 15.60
C HIS A 234 7.36 6.47 14.11
N SER A 235 6.42 5.61 13.71
CA SER A 235 5.79 5.62 12.39
C SER A 235 4.46 6.36 12.51
N PRO A 236 4.20 7.41 11.72
CA PRO A 236 2.90 8.05 11.69
C PRO A 236 1.84 7.09 11.13
N ALA A 237 0.56 7.43 11.36
CA ALA A 237 -0.53 6.80 10.65
C ALA A 237 -0.35 6.99 9.13
N ARG A 238 -0.79 5.98 8.36
CA ARG A 238 -0.69 6.01 6.90
C ARG A 238 -2.08 6.17 6.32
N TYR A 239 -2.22 7.10 5.41
CA TYR A 239 -3.46 7.39 4.73
C TYR A 239 -3.33 7.15 3.24
N ASN A 240 -4.46 6.95 2.59
CA ASN A 240 -4.61 6.86 1.15
C ASN A 240 -5.69 7.83 0.68
N ILE A 241 -5.49 8.46 -0.47
CA ILE A 241 -6.47 9.31 -1.13
C ILE A 241 -6.64 8.76 -2.54
N PRO A 242 -7.78 8.14 -2.88
CA PRO A 242 -7.90 7.48 -4.17
C PRO A 242 -7.58 8.40 -5.35
N GLY A 243 -6.69 7.89 -6.20
CA GLY A 243 -6.14 8.57 -7.35
C GLY A 243 -5.03 9.56 -7.05
N ARG A 244 -4.51 9.68 -5.83
CA ARG A 244 -3.35 10.53 -5.52
C ARG A 244 -2.35 9.78 -4.64
N ALA A 245 -1.06 9.94 -4.95
CA ALA A 245 -0.01 9.53 -4.03
C ALA A 245 0.19 10.60 -2.96
N ILE A 246 0.64 10.19 -1.78
CA ILE A 246 0.95 11.02 -0.63
C ILE A 246 2.42 10.84 -0.29
N ILE A 247 3.14 11.95 -0.23
CA ILE A 247 4.48 12.03 0.34
C ILE A 247 4.34 12.72 1.69
N ASP A 248 4.65 12.02 2.77
CA ASP A 248 4.72 12.58 4.11
C ASP A 248 6.17 12.99 4.39
N GLU A 249 6.48 14.28 4.29
CA GLU A 249 7.85 14.78 4.46
C GLU A 249 8.44 14.43 5.83
N SER A 250 7.60 14.33 6.88
CA SER A 250 8.07 13.95 8.22
C SER A 250 8.52 12.48 8.33
N ASN A 251 8.22 11.66 7.32
CA ASN A 251 8.45 10.23 7.34
C ASN A 251 9.01 9.65 6.02
N THR A 252 9.28 10.49 5.01
CA THR A 252 9.77 10.07 3.69
C THR A 252 11.27 10.37 3.54
N PHE A 253 12.12 9.51 4.09
CA PHE A 253 13.58 9.65 4.03
C PHE A 253 14.12 9.88 2.61
N PHE A 254 13.61 9.15 1.61
CA PHE A 254 14.12 9.25 0.24
C PHE A 254 13.83 10.59 -0.42
N TYR A 255 12.68 11.18 -0.13
CA TYR A 255 12.30 12.48 -0.70
C TYR A 255 13.16 13.60 -0.12
N GLU A 256 13.45 13.55 1.19
CA GLU A 256 14.36 14.48 1.88
C GLU A 256 15.79 14.43 1.31
N GLU A 257 16.31 13.22 1.06
CA GLU A 257 17.67 13.03 0.54
C GLU A 257 17.80 13.27 -0.97
N THR A 258 16.70 13.30 -1.71
CA THR A 258 16.69 13.44 -3.17
C THR A 258 15.68 14.50 -3.61
N ASN A 259 14.55 14.06 -4.15
CA ASN A 259 13.37 14.80 -4.59
C ASN A 259 12.40 13.76 -5.19
N LEU A 260 11.34 14.22 -5.88
CA LEU A 260 10.40 13.32 -6.55
C LEU A 260 11.07 12.46 -7.64
N ASP A 261 12.00 12.99 -8.43
CA ASP A 261 12.68 12.24 -9.49
C ASP A 261 13.54 11.10 -8.92
N GLY A 262 14.23 11.35 -7.81
CA GLY A 262 15.00 10.32 -7.11
C GLY A 262 14.11 9.22 -6.52
N VAL A 263 12.95 9.59 -6.00
CA VAL A 263 11.91 8.65 -5.55
C VAL A 263 11.40 7.82 -6.74
N ILE A 264 11.10 8.43 -7.89
CA ILE A 264 10.63 7.74 -9.10
C ILE A 264 11.71 6.80 -9.67
N ASP A 265 12.99 7.17 -9.65
CA ASP A 265 14.09 6.26 -10.03
C ASP A 265 14.08 5.00 -9.16
N LEU A 266 13.85 5.13 -7.85
CA LEU A 266 13.72 3.98 -6.95
C LEU A 266 12.46 3.14 -7.19
N VAL A 267 11.33 3.77 -7.58
CA VAL A 267 10.12 3.04 -8.03
C VAL A 267 10.49 2.14 -9.22
N SER A 268 11.18 2.67 -10.22
CA SER A 268 11.55 1.91 -11.42
C SER A 268 12.43 0.69 -11.15
N ARG A 269 13.30 0.79 -10.14
CA ARG A 269 14.24 -0.27 -9.74
C ARG A 269 13.62 -1.33 -8.83
N SER A 270 12.72 -0.91 -7.95
CA SER A 270 12.15 -1.79 -6.92
C SER A 270 10.78 -2.34 -7.26
N LYS A 271 10.12 -1.79 -8.29
CA LYS A 271 8.71 -2.03 -8.63
C LYS A 271 7.74 -1.74 -7.49
N LYS A 272 8.18 -1.02 -6.46
CA LYS A 272 7.34 -0.55 -5.38
C LYS A 272 6.68 0.77 -5.79
N PRO A 273 5.33 0.85 -5.85
CA PRO A 273 4.62 2.05 -6.29
C PRO A 273 4.90 3.28 -5.40
N LEU A 274 4.72 4.47 -5.95
CA LEU A 274 5.11 5.74 -5.35
C LEU A 274 4.56 5.91 -3.92
N GLN A 275 3.27 5.65 -3.74
CA GLN A 275 2.58 5.72 -2.44
C GLN A 275 3.26 4.83 -1.40
N GLU A 276 3.71 3.64 -1.78
CA GLU A 276 4.37 2.71 -0.86
C GLU A 276 5.86 3.02 -0.66
N LEU A 277 6.51 3.54 -1.69
CA LEU A 277 7.91 3.94 -1.62
C LEU A 277 8.10 5.16 -0.71
N ALA A 278 7.11 6.06 -0.67
CA ALA A 278 7.11 7.26 0.17
C ALA A 278 7.28 6.95 1.68
N TRP A 279 6.81 5.80 2.18
CA TRP A 279 7.03 5.43 3.59
C TRP A 279 8.02 4.25 3.76
N ALA A 280 8.65 3.82 2.67
CA ALA A 280 9.58 2.71 2.69
C ALA A 280 10.93 3.10 3.33
N SER A 281 11.51 2.17 4.09
CA SER A 281 12.92 2.26 4.48
C SER A 281 13.83 1.71 3.38
N ILE A 282 15.14 1.99 3.46
CA ILE A 282 16.16 1.37 2.59
C ILE A 282 16.05 -0.16 2.59
N GLY A 283 15.89 -0.76 3.78
CA GLY A 283 15.72 -2.21 3.90
C GLY A 283 14.45 -2.71 3.21
N ASN A 284 13.35 -1.95 3.25
CA ASN A 284 12.11 -2.30 2.58
C ASN A 284 12.26 -2.24 1.04
N VAL A 285 12.93 -1.21 0.51
CA VAL A 285 13.22 -1.09 -0.93
C VAL A 285 14.12 -2.22 -1.42
N LEU A 286 15.20 -2.54 -0.70
CA LEU A 286 16.08 -3.67 -1.04
C LEU A 286 15.33 -5.02 -0.98
N THR A 287 14.44 -5.19 0.00
CA THR A 287 13.59 -6.38 0.11
C THR A 287 12.64 -6.47 -1.09
N ALA A 288 12.06 -5.37 -1.55
CA ALA A 288 11.21 -5.36 -2.74
C ALA A 288 11.98 -5.81 -3.99
N ILE A 289 13.19 -5.30 -4.21
CA ILE A 289 14.07 -5.75 -5.31
C ILE A 289 14.33 -7.26 -5.23
N GLN A 290 14.62 -7.80 -4.04
CA GLN A 290 14.83 -9.24 -3.85
C GLN A 290 13.58 -10.07 -4.12
N ILE A 291 12.40 -9.54 -3.77
CA ILE A 291 11.12 -10.18 -4.04
C ILE A 291 10.83 -10.23 -5.54
N VAL A 292 11.08 -9.14 -6.27
CA VAL A 292 10.97 -9.12 -7.74
C VAL A 292 11.89 -10.16 -8.35
N GLU A 293 13.17 -10.21 -7.94
CA GLU A 293 14.11 -11.23 -8.42
C GLU A 293 13.68 -12.67 -8.08
N ALA A 294 13.05 -12.89 -6.92
CA ALA A 294 12.51 -14.19 -6.56
C ALA A 294 11.32 -14.56 -7.45
N HIS A 295 10.42 -13.60 -7.70
CA HIS A 295 9.26 -13.76 -8.56
C HIS A 295 9.68 -14.12 -10.00
N ASP A 296 10.62 -13.38 -10.59
CA ASP A 296 11.16 -13.61 -11.94
C ASP A 296 11.80 -15.00 -12.13
N ARG A 297 12.08 -15.71 -11.03
CA ARG A 297 12.68 -17.06 -11.01
C ARG A 297 11.73 -18.13 -10.47
N ASP A 298 10.44 -17.85 -10.38
CA ASP A 298 9.40 -18.74 -9.83
C ASP A 298 9.68 -19.21 -8.38
N VAL A 299 10.32 -18.34 -7.59
CA VAL A 299 10.65 -18.60 -6.17
C VAL A 299 9.69 -17.86 -5.25
N LEU A 300 9.03 -18.62 -4.38
CA LEU A 300 8.12 -18.10 -3.37
C LEU A 300 8.87 -17.43 -2.21
N VAL A 301 8.28 -16.37 -1.66
CA VAL A 301 8.87 -15.56 -0.59
C VAL A 301 8.23 -15.96 0.75
N PRO A 302 8.98 -16.54 1.71
CA PRO A 302 8.40 -17.09 2.94
C PRO A 302 7.84 -16.00 3.87
N TRP A 303 6.75 -16.31 4.56
CA TRP A 303 6.11 -15.42 5.52
C TRP A 303 6.84 -15.38 6.88
N ASN A 304 7.41 -14.22 7.22
CA ASN A 304 8.33 -14.01 8.34
C ASN A 304 9.59 -14.89 8.20
N SER A 305 10.65 -14.33 7.62
CA SER A 305 11.95 -14.97 7.35
C SER A 305 12.74 -15.39 8.62
N TRP A 306 12.11 -15.44 9.79
CA TRP A 306 12.70 -15.89 11.04
C TRP A 306 12.29 -17.32 11.38
N ARG A 307 12.97 -18.28 10.76
CA ARG A 307 13.52 -19.44 11.47
C ARG A 307 14.89 -19.72 10.89
N HIS A 308 15.93 -19.58 11.70
CA HIS A 308 17.20 -20.23 11.38
C HIS A 308 16.91 -21.73 11.27
N GLU A 309 17.11 -22.30 10.08
CA GLU A 309 17.46 -23.72 9.95
C GLU A 309 18.71 -24.02 10.81
#